data_AF-A0A929ID86-F1
#
_entry.id   AF-A0A929ID86-F1
#
_cell.length_a   1.000
_cell.length_b   1.000
_cell.length_c   1.000
_cell.angle_alpha   90.00
_cell.angle_beta   90.00
_cell.angle_gamma   90.00
#
_symmetry.space_group_name_H-M   'P 1'
#
loop_
_entity.id
_entity.type
_entity.pdbx_description
1 polymer ?
#
loop_
_entity_poly.entity_id
_entity_poly.type
_entity_poly.pdbx_seq_one_letter_code
_entity_poly.pdbx_strand_id
1 'polypeptide(L)'
;MEIARGSTLIVMPGTVVRFVRIEANGLADIPDKENHFPRAELIVRGRILAQGTRDRMILFTSAEDSPHPADWGAINLLDTTGNILEFCEVSYANTGLHCHGGQVIVANCYFHDNGVAMGQKNVKEFETKCVTSILYNRITGNGGGILFGKGTSPAISHNEISNNEFYGIFGKKGSVANVRYNNVVRNAKGIMLYAMEGFRLRENNISDNEKYNISLLEGQIWDVDARHNWWGTMDKEKIKNLIWDKDQDEALGRLDFSDFADSPVEGAGALQ
;
A
#
# COMPACT_ATOMS: atom_id res chain seq x y z
N MET A 1 8.66 13.70 15.10
CA MET A 1 8.38 15.10 14.71
C MET A 1 6.90 15.23 14.45
N GLU A 2 6.26 16.29 14.93
CA GLU A 2 4.84 16.57 14.66
C GLU A 2 4.68 17.87 13.88
N ILE A 3 3.86 17.83 12.82
CA ILE A 3 3.45 18.99 12.04
C ILE A 3 2.04 19.36 12.47
N ALA A 4 1.94 20.45 13.23
CA ALA A 4 0.68 20.92 13.82
C ALA A 4 -0.34 21.33 12.75
N ARG A 5 -1.63 21.29 13.12
CA ARG A 5 -2.73 21.80 12.28
C ARG A 5 -2.45 23.24 11.84
N GLY A 6 -2.80 23.56 10.59
CA GLY A 6 -2.53 24.88 10.00
C GLY A 6 -1.07 25.10 9.54
N SER A 7 -0.15 24.18 9.84
CA SER A 7 1.25 24.24 9.38
C SER A 7 1.47 23.36 8.15
N THR A 8 2.47 23.71 7.34
CA THR A 8 2.93 22.88 6.21
C THR A 8 4.40 22.56 6.36
N LEU A 9 4.76 21.27 6.33
CA LEU A 9 6.13 20.81 6.13
C LEU A 9 6.42 20.75 4.64
N ILE A 10 7.45 21.47 4.20
CA ILE A 10 7.98 21.38 2.84
C ILE A 10 9.33 20.65 2.93
N VAL A 11 9.48 19.55 2.20
CA VAL A 11 10.74 18.79 2.11
C VAL A 11 11.30 18.98 0.71
N MET A 12 12.51 19.54 0.62
CA MET A 12 13.11 19.95 -0.64
C MET A 12 13.75 18.75 -1.38
N PRO A 13 13.85 18.76 -2.72
CA PRO A 13 14.50 17.71 -3.48
C PRO A 13 15.92 17.35 -3.01
N GLY A 14 16.20 16.04 -2.90
CA GLY A 14 17.48 15.52 -2.42
C GLY A 14 17.67 15.57 -0.90
N THR A 15 16.63 15.95 -0.13
CA THR A 15 16.71 15.90 1.34
C THR A 15 16.74 14.46 1.80
N VAL A 16 17.59 14.16 2.78
CA VAL A 16 17.63 12.87 3.48
C VAL A 16 17.14 13.10 4.91
N VAL A 17 16.06 12.42 5.28
CA VAL A 17 15.47 12.40 6.62
C VAL A 17 15.76 11.04 7.23
N ARG A 18 16.54 11.03 8.31
CA ARG A 18 16.90 9.79 9.03
C ARG A 18 16.17 9.71 10.37
N PHE A 19 15.59 8.55 10.63
CA PHE A 19 14.85 8.27 11.86
C PHE A 19 15.67 7.32 12.74
N VAL A 20 15.84 7.69 14.01
CA VAL A 20 16.51 6.82 14.99
C VAL A 20 15.74 5.52 15.19
N ARG A 21 16.43 4.41 15.44
CA ARG A 21 15.77 3.13 15.65
C ARG A 21 14.86 3.14 16.87
N ILE A 22 13.68 2.56 16.74
CA ILE A 22 12.77 2.26 17.85
C ILE A 22 13.32 1.00 18.53
N GLU A 23 13.84 1.15 19.75
CA GLU A 23 14.27 0.00 20.54
C GLU A 23 13.09 -0.90 20.88
N ALA A 24 13.27 -2.23 20.73
CA ALA A 24 12.23 -3.24 20.95
C ALA A 24 11.57 -3.18 22.34
N ASN A 25 12.25 -2.59 23.34
CA ASN A 25 11.81 -2.49 24.74
C ASN A 25 11.96 -1.07 25.33
N GLY A 26 12.06 -0.01 24.52
CA GLY A 26 12.38 1.31 25.04
C GLY A 26 11.37 1.74 26.14
N LEU A 27 11.85 1.99 27.36
CA LEU A 27 11.13 2.40 28.57
C LEU A 27 9.72 1.79 28.74
N ALA A 28 9.63 0.73 29.55
CA ALA A 28 8.41 0.43 30.29
C ALA A 28 7.82 1.72 30.89
N ASP A 29 6.50 1.87 30.80
CA ASP A 29 5.70 2.95 31.40
C ASP A 29 5.59 4.29 30.66
N ILE A 30 5.11 4.29 29.41
CA ILE A 30 4.36 5.44 28.89
C ILE A 30 2.90 5.00 28.70
N PRO A 31 1.97 5.44 29.56
CA PRO A 31 0.56 5.08 29.45
C PRO A 31 -0.11 5.98 28.40
N ASP A 32 0.28 5.84 27.13
CA ASP A 32 -0.45 6.45 26.03
C ASP A 32 -1.26 5.38 25.30
N LYS A 33 -2.58 5.39 25.52
CA LYS A 33 -3.55 4.48 24.89
C LYS A 33 -3.90 4.92 23.46
N GLU A 34 -3.28 5.97 22.92
CA GLU A 34 -3.66 6.56 21.63
C GLU A 34 -2.78 6.20 20.41
N ASN A 35 -1.97 5.13 20.48
CA ASN A 35 -1.09 4.72 19.36
C ASN A 35 -0.09 5.80 18.91
N HIS A 36 0.38 6.67 19.82
CA HIS A 36 1.66 7.32 19.57
C HIS A 36 2.74 6.29 19.90
N PHE A 37 3.51 5.84 18.92
CA PHE A 37 4.79 5.23 19.25
C PHE A 37 5.62 6.39 19.79
N PRO A 38 5.95 6.45 21.10
CA PRO A 38 7.03 7.34 21.48
C PRO A 38 8.23 6.83 20.68
N ARG A 39 8.87 7.70 19.91
CA ARG A 39 10.14 7.50 19.18
C ARG A 39 9.98 7.27 17.67
N ALA A 40 10.62 8.16 16.91
CA ALA A 40 10.95 8.03 15.49
C ALA A 40 9.80 7.96 14.47
N GLU A 41 8.83 8.86 14.59
CA GLU A 41 7.76 9.02 13.59
C GLU A 41 7.69 10.44 13.03
N LEU A 42 7.12 10.57 11.83
CA LEU A 42 6.66 11.85 11.28
C LEU A 42 5.14 11.91 11.35
N ILE A 43 4.62 12.66 12.30
CA ILE A 43 3.18 12.85 12.51
C ILE A 43 2.74 14.13 11.81
N VAL A 44 1.80 14.04 10.88
CA VAL A 44 1.29 15.15 10.10
C VAL A 44 -0.18 15.37 10.42
N ARG A 45 -0.47 16.37 11.25
CA ARG A 45 -1.82 16.93 11.48
C ARG A 45 -2.08 18.19 10.64
N GLY A 46 -1.02 18.86 10.20
CA GLY A 46 -1.01 19.94 9.22
C GLY A 46 -1.00 19.38 7.81
N ARG A 47 0.00 19.74 7.00
CA ARG A 47 0.19 19.23 5.63
C ARG A 47 1.66 18.89 5.38
N ILE A 48 1.93 17.88 4.56
CA ILE A 48 3.26 17.59 4.02
C ILE A 48 3.30 17.76 2.50
N LEU A 49 4.30 18.49 2.02
CA LEU A 49 4.67 18.63 0.62
C LEU A 49 6.12 18.13 0.47
N ALA A 50 6.28 16.86 0.15
CA ALA A 50 7.56 16.23 -0.15
C ALA A 50 7.58 15.93 -1.65
N GLN A 51 8.13 16.85 -2.44
CA GLN A 51 8.18 16.75 -3.89
C GLN A 51 9.63 16.81 -4.33
N GLY A 52 10.23 15.63 -4.51
CA GLY A 52 11.55 15.47 -5.09
C GLY A 52 11.52 15.64 -6.60
N THR A 53 12.57 15.17 -7.24
CA THR A 53 12.63 15.01 -8.70
C THR A 53 13.23 13.65 -9.02
N ARG A 54 13.11 13.16 -10.25
CA ARG A 54 13.72 11.89 -10.68
C ARG A 54 15.21 11.80 -10.33
N ASP A 55 15.96 12.90 -10.50
CA ASP A 55 17.40 12.94 -10.25
C ASP A 55 17.76 13.26 -8.79
N ARG A 56 16.78 13.74 -8.01
CA ARG A 56 16.97 14.17 -6.61
C ARG A 56 15.76 13.77 -5.78
N MET A 57 15.60 12.46 -5.60
CA MET A 57 14.57 11.92 -4.74
C MET A 57 14.77 12.37 -3.28
N ILE A 58 13.67 12.46 -2.54
CA ILE A 58 13.71 12.71 -1.09
C ILE A 58 13.75 11.36 -0.40
N LEU A 59 14.72 11.12 0.49
CA LEU A 59 14.88 9.86 1.20
C LEU A 59 14.37 9.96 2.64
N PHE A 60 13.43 9.09 3.03
CA PHE A 60 13.00 8.86 4.41
C PHE A 60 13.45 7.46 4.83
N THR A 61 14.36 7.35 5.80
CA THR A 61 15.02 6.08 6.10
C THR A 61 15.51 5.95 7.55
N SER A 62 16.01 4.79 7.93
CA SER A 62 16.63 4.53 9.23
C SER A 62 17.97 5.28 9.39
N ALA A 63 18.28 5.68 10.61
CA ALA A 63 19.57 6.27 10.98
C ALA A 63 20.65 5.23 11.26
N GLU A 64 20.30 3.94 11.30
CA GLU A 64 21.24 2.85 11.60
C GLU A 64 22.23 2.59 10.46
N ASP A 65 23.44 2.15 10.82
CA ASP A 65 24.46 1.71 9.85
C ASP A 65 24.10 0.38 9.16
N SER A 66 23.27 -0.44 9.81
CA SER A 66 22.76 -1.72 9.30
C SER A 66 21.25 -1.76 9.53
N PRO A 67 20.48 -1.10 8.65
CA PRO A 67 19.06 -0.89 8.88
C PRO A 67 18.23 -2.16 8.64
N HIS A 68 17.14 -2.29 9.38
CA HIS A 68 16.19 -3.40 9.28
C HIS A 68 14.75 -2.87 9.11
N PRO A 69 13.85 -3.62 8.44
CA PRO A 69 12.44 -3.27 8.42
C PRO A 69 11.91 -3.03 9.84
N ALA A 70 11.06 -2.01 10.00
CA ALA A 70 10.54 -1.55 11.29
C ALA A 70 11.54 -0.89 12.25
N ASP A 71 12.67 -0.40 11.75
CA ASP A 71 13.56 0.45 12.55
C ASP A 71 12.88 1.75 13.00
N TRP A 72 11.99 2.33 12.19
CA TRP A 72 11.22 3.51 12.57
C TRP A 72 9.72 3.33 12.31
N GLY A 73 8.88 4.22 12.81
CA GLY A 73 7.43 3.97 12.82
C GLY A 73 6.79 4.18 11.45
N ALA A 74 6.41 5.43 11.14
CA ALA A 74 5.76 5.77 9.89
C ALA A 74 5.78 7.27 9.58
N ILE A 75 5.50 7.62 8.32
CA ILE A 75 4.90 8.91 7.96
C ILE A 75 3.40 8.78 8.21
N ASN A 76 2.94 9.30 9.35
CA ASN A 76 1.56 9.23 9.81
C ASN A 76 0.78 10.48 9.35
N LEU A 77 -0.22 10.31 8.51
CA LEU A 77 -1.19 11.36 8.17
C LEU A 77 -2.40 11.23 9.07
N LEU A 78 -2.65 12.20 9.93
CA LEU A 78 -3.73 12.17 10.92
C LEU A 78 -4.71 13.33 10.65
N ASP A 79 -5.90 13.02 10.13
CA ASP A 79 -6.99 13.99 9.93
C ASP A 79 -6.56 15.24 9.14
N THR A 80 -5.97 15.00 7.96
CA THR A 80 -5.30 16.02 7.13
C THR A 80 -5.62 15.87 5.64
N THR A 81 -5.58 16.98 4.89
CA THR A 81 -5.78 17.01 3.44
C THR A 81 -4.66 17.74 2.70
N GLY A 82 -4.60 17.55 1.38
CA GLY A 82 -3.66 18.26 0.50
C GLY A 82 -2.21 17.79 0.62
N ASN A 83 -1.98 16.56 1.06
CA ASN A 83 -0.62 16.01 1.22
C ASN A 83 -0.09 15.48 -0.12
N ILE A 84 1.21 15.64 -0.34
CA ILE A 84 1.90 15.15 -1.54
C ILE A 84 3.21 14.49 -1.14
N LEU A 85 3.39 13.24 -1.55
CA LEU A 85 4.67 12.55 -1.66
C LEU A 85 4.90 12.28 -3.15
N GLU A 86 5.91 12.90 -3.73
CA GLU A 86 6.27 12.73 -5.13
C GLU A 86 7.79 12.63 -5.27
N PHE A 87 8.28 11.62 -6.02
CA PHE A 87 9.72 11.33 -6.11
C PHE A 87 10.37 11.18 -4.73
N CYS A 88 9.73 10.40 -3.86
CA CYS A 88 10.25 10.04 -2.53
C CYS A 88 10.69 8.58 -2.50
N GLU A 89 11.76 8.28 -1.77
CA GLU A 89 12.16 6.94 -1.36
C GLU A 89 11.85 6.78 0.13
N VAL A 90 11.19 5.68 0.49
CA VAL A 90 10.80 5.38 1.87
C VAL A 90 11.20 3.95 2.20
N SER A 91 12.10 3.80 3.17
CA SER A 91 12.67 2.50 3.54
C SER A 91 12.81 2.28 5.04
N TYR A 92 12.79 1.01 5.45
CA TYR A 92 13.01 0.54 6.83
C TYR A 92 12.00 1.02 7.87
N ALA A 93 10.83 1.51 7.44
CA ALA A 93 9.72 1.84 8.33
C ALA A 93 8.98 0.58 8.77
N ASN A 94 8.23 0.66 9.86
CA ASN A 94 7.21 -0.34 10.19
C ASN A 94 6.09 -0.24 9.16
N THR A 95 5.58 0.99 8.94
CA THR A 95 4.70 1.30 7.81
C THR A 95 5.23 2.54 7.11
N GLY A 96 5.62 2.45 5.83
CA GLY A 96 6.23 3.59 5.12
C GLY A 96 5.37 4.85 5.14
N LEU A 97 4.14 4.75 4.66
CA LEU A 97 3.11 5.79 4.75
C LEU A 97 1.84 5.22 5.40
N HIS A 98 1.36 5.86 6.46
CA HIS A 98 0.15 5.46 7.15
C HIS A 98 -0.91 6.57 7.13
N CYS A 99 -2.01 6.34 6.40
CA CYS A 99 -3.14 7.27 6.35
C CYS A 99 -4.21 6.92 7.39
N HIS A 100 -4.44 7.83 8.33
CA HIS A 100 -5.51 7.78 9.33
C HIS A 100 -6.45 8.95 9.08
N GLY A 101 -7.50 8.70 8.28
CA GLY A 101 -8.44 9.74 7.86
C GLY A 101 -7.75 10.91 7.17
N GLY A 102 -7.05 10.70 6.04
CA GLY A 102 -6.34 11.78 5.35
C GLY A 102 -6.35 11.68 3.83
N GLN A 103 -6.03 12.79 3.15
CA GLN A 103 -5.98 12.84 1.69
C GLN A 103 -4.55 13.07 1.20
N VAL A 104 -4.08 12.20 0.32
CA VAL A 104 -2.69 12.22 -0.17
C VAL A 104 -2.56 11.72 -1.61
N ILE A 105 -1.68 12.39 -2.35
CA ILE A 105 -1.14 11.89 -3.63
C ILE A 105 0.24 11.31 -3.33
N VAL A 106 0.44 10.05 -3.72
CA VAL A 106 1.71 9.32 -3.66
C VAL A 106 2.07 8.91 -5.07
N ALA A 107 3.00 9.64 -5.68
CA ALA A 107 3.33 9.49 -7.09
C ALA A 107 4.82 9.30 -7.32
N ASN A 108 5.21 8.40 -8.24
CA ASN A 108 6.62 8.21 -8.64
C ASN A 108 7.57 7.95 -7.44
N CYS A 109 7.07 7.30 -6.39
CA CYS A 109 7.84 7.00 -5.20
C CYS A 109 8.36 5.57 -5.21
N TYR A 110 9.39 5.32 -4.40
CA TYR A 110 10.00 4.01 -4.19
C TYR A 110 9.84 3.58 -2.73
N PHE A 111 9.11 2.49 -2.48
CA PHE A 111 8.89 1.92 -1.15
C PHE A 111 9.51 0.53 -1.10
N HIS A 112 10.51 0.34 -0.23
CA HIS A 112 11.21 -0.94 -0.06
C HIS A 112 11.71 -1.18 1.35
N ASP A 113 11.89 -2.44 1.71
CA ASP A 113 12.39 -2.87 3.02
C ASP A 113 11.59 -2.31 4.21
N ASN A 114 10.30 -2.03 4.02
CA ASN A 114 9.38 -1.67 5.10
C ASN A 114 8.62 -2.89 5.59
N GLY A 115 8.09 -2.85 6.82
CA GLY A 115 7.12 -3.85 7.28
C GLY A 115 5.87 -3.88 6.39
N VAL A 116 5.28 -2.71 6.15
CA VAL A 116 4.24 -2.47 5.13
C VAL A 116 4.59 -1.19 4.37
N ALA A 117 4.50 -1.17 3.04
CA ALA A 117 4.80 0.04 2.28
C ALA A 117 3.78 1.15 2.56
N MET A 118 2.48 0.85 2.45
CA MET A 118 1.40 1.81 2.68
C MET A 118 0.21 1.20 3.42
N GLY A 119 -0.20 1.81 4.52
CA GLY A 119 -1.38 1.43 5.31
C GLY A 119 -2.45 2.52 5.32
N GLN A 120 -3.73 2.14 5.29
CA GLN A 120 -4.84 3.11 5.21
C GLN A 120 -6.05 2.66 6.01
N LYS A 121 -6.59 3.55 6.84
CA LYS A 121 -7.84 3.34 7.57
C LYS A 121 -8.54 4.67 7.89
N ASN A 122 -9.86 4.68 7.97
CA ASN A 122 -10.54 5.74 8.71
C ASN A 122 -10.49 5.48 10.22
N VAL A 123 -10.58 6.58 10.96
CA VAL A 123 -10.69 6.64 12.41
C VAL A 123 -12.02 7.34 12.71
N LYS A 124 -12.78 6.85 13.69
CA LYS A 124 -14.17 7.30 13.94
C LYS A 124 -14.21 8.76 14.40
N GLU A 125 -13.16 9.16 15.10
CA GLU A 125 -12.94 10.46 15.72
C GLU A 125 -12.47 11.51 14.70
N PHE A 126 -12.09 11.12 13.49
CA PHE A 126 -11.59 12.03 12.46
C PHE A 126 -12.69 12.42 11.48
N GLU A 127 -12.72 13.70 11.13
CA GLU A 127 -13.69 14.27 10.20
C GLU A 127 -13.35 13.90 8.75
N THR A 128 -12.06 13.83 8.45
CA THR A 128 -11.56 13.57 7.10
C THR A 128 -11.63 12.07 6.75
N LYS A 129 -12.25 11.76 5.61
CA LYS A 129 -12.20 10.41 5.03
C LYS A 129 -10.88 10.19 4.29
N CYS A 130 -10.28 9.02 4.50
CA CYS A 130 -9.01 8.67 3.87
C CYS A 130 -9.22 8.33 2.39
N VAL A 131 -8.64 9.16 1.52
CA VAL A 131 -8.65 9.05 0.06
C VAL A 131 -7.22 9.17 -0.42
N THR A 132 -6.73 8.17 -1.13
CA THR A 132 -5.33 8.13 -1.57
C THR A 132 -5.26 7.91 -3.07
N SER A 133 -4.35 8.64 -3.73
CA SER A 133 -3.97 8.37 -5.12
C SER A 133 -2.56 7.78 -5.10
N ILE A 134 -2.44 6.48 -5.41
CA ILE A 134 -1.18 5.74 -5.43
C ILE A 134 -0.84 5.45 -6.89
N LEU A 135 0.07 6.24 -7.45
CA LEU A 135 0.31 6.34 -8.88
C LEU A 135 1.80 6.11 -9.22
N TYR A 136 2.12 5.29 -10.22
CA TYR A 136 3.50 5.22 -10.75
C TYR A 136 4.58 4.84 -9.71
N ASN A 137 4.20 4.18 -8.62
CA ASN A 137 5.15 3.83 -7.56
C ASN A 137 5.79 2.47 -7.81
N ARG A 138 7.02 2.33 -7.36
CA ARG A 138 7.69 1.04 -7.21
C ARG A 138 7.58 0.60 -5.74
N ILE A 139 6.92 -0.52 -5.48
CA ILE A 139 6.61 -1.04 -4.14
C ILE A 139 7.14 -2.48 -4.07
N THR A 140 8.35 -2.65 -3.55
CA THR A 140 9.03 -3.95 -3.62
C THR A 140 9.91 -4.27 -2.42
N GLY A 141 10.04 -5.54 -2.06
CA GLY A 141 10.87 -5.96 -0.93
C GLY A 141 10.31 -5.56 0.45
N ASN A 142 9.01 -5.27 0.55
CA ASN A 142 8.37 -4.98 1.83
C ASN A 142 7.75 -6.25 2.40
N GLY A 143 7.46 -6.28 3.70
CA GLY A 143 6.63 -7.34 4.28
C GLY A 143 5.26 -7.39 3.60
N GLY A 144 4.59 -6.24 3.45
CA GLY A 144 3.38 -6.08 2.63
C GLY A 144 3.44 -4.82 1.77
N GLY A 145 2.78 -4.84 0.61
CA GLY A 145 2.68 -3.68 -0.27
C GLY A 145 1.64 -2.68 0.23
N ILE A 146 0.45 -2.68 -0.37
CA ILE A 146 -0.63 -1.71 -0.09
C ILE A 146 -1.72 -2.38 0.74
N LEU A 147 -2.00 -1.87 1.94
CA LEU A 147 -3.07 -2.30 2.83
C LEU A 147 -4.11 -1.18 3.00
N PHE A 148 -5.38 -1.50 2.77
CA PHE A 148 -6.47 -0.54 2.99
C PHE A 148 -7.72 -1.19 3.59
N GLY A 149 -8.44 -0.43 4.42
CA GLY A 149 -9.62 -0.92 5.13
C GLY A 149 -10.46 0.19 5.75
N LYS A 150 -11.53 -0.20 6.46
CA LYS A 150 -12.34 0.69 7.31
C LYS A 150 -12.90 1.93 6.56
N GLY A 151 -13.49 1.75 5.37
CA GLY A 151 -14.16 2.86 4.68
C GLY A 151 -13.25 3.74 3.82
N THR A 152 -12.06 3.26 3.46
CA THR A 152 -11.10 4.02 2.65
C THR A 152 -11.46 3.96 1.16
N SER A 153 -10.98 4.94 0.39
CA SER A 153 -11.21 5.00 -1.05
C SER A 153 -9.93 5.21 -1.87
N PRO A 154 -9.04 4.21 -1.98
CA PRO A 154 -7.80 4.34 -2.75
C PRO A 154 -8.01 4.20 -4.26
N ALA A 155 -7.31 5.02 -5.03
CA ALA A 155 -7.06 4.83 -6.46
C ALA A 155 -5.62 4.32 -6.63
N ILE A 156 -5.48 3.06 -7.08
CA ILE A 156 -4.20 2.37 -7.21
C ILE A 156 -3.96 2.12 -8.70
N SER A 157 -3.03 2.86 -9.29
CA SER A 157 -2.86 2.88 -10.75
C SER A 157 -1.41 2.96 -11.18
N HIS A 158 -1.02 2.22 -12.22
CA HIS A 158 0.33 2.31 -12.80
C HIS A 158 1.46 2.00 -11.80
N ASN A 159 1.22 1.15 -10.80
CA ASN A 159 2.27 0.78 -9.84
C ASN A 159 2.95 -0.53 -10.23
N GLU A 160 4.24 -0.63 -9.94
CA GLU A 160 5.00 -1.88 -9.93
C GLU A 160 5.04 -2.40 -8.49
N ILE A 161 4.26 -3.44 -8.21
CA ILE A 161 4.07 -4.02 -6.87
C ILE A 161 4.62 -5.44 -6.90
N SER A 162 5.85 -5.63 -6.44
CA SER A 162 6.54 -6.90 -6.62
C SER A 162 7.46 -7.33 -5.50
N ASN A 163 7.73 -8.63 -5.36
CA ASN A 163 8.64 -9.17 -4.34
C ASN A 163 8.30 -8.72 -2.91
N ASN A 164 7.02 -8.57 -2.57
CA ASN A 164 6.60 -8.34 -1.18
C ASN A 164 6.32 -9.69 -0.49
N GLU A 165 6.79 -9.82 0.75
CA GLU A 165 6.91 -11.08 1.48
C GLU A 165 5.56 -11.76 1.75
N PHE A 166 4.51 -10.99 2.01
CA PHE A 166 3.19 -11.53 2.36
C PHE A 166 2.13 -11.23 1.31
N TYR A 167 2.04 -9.99 0.83
CA TYR A 167 1.04 -9.57 -0.14
C TYR A 167 1.46 -8.34 -0.95
N GLY A 168 0.99 -8.26 -2.21
CA GLY A 168 1.08 -7.04 -3.00
C GLY A 168 0.02 -6.02 -2.60
N ILE A 169 -1.26 -6.40 -2.69
CA ILE A 169 -2.40 -5.55 -2.30
C ILE A 169 -3.31 -6.32 -1.34
N PHE A 170 -3.72 -5.70 -0.25
CA PHE A 170 -4.69 -6.26 0.68
C PHE A 170 -5.85 -5.27 0.93
N GLY A 171 -7.00 -5.57 0.35
CA GLY A 171 -8.25 -4.84 0.55
C GLY A 171 -9.11 -5.43 1.65
N LYS A 172 -9.64 -4.58 2.53
CA LYS A 172 -10.48 -4.98 3.67
C LYS A 172 -11.82 -4.23 3.69
N LYS A 173 -12.77 -4.84 4.42
CA LYS A 173 -14.16 -4.42 4.57
C LYS A 173 -14.43 -2.92 4.66
N GLY A 174 -15.56 -2.55 4.05
CA GLY A 174 -16.12 -1.21 4.01
C GLY A 174 -15.42 -0.26 3.03
N SER A 175 -14.34 -0.68 2.36
CA SER A 175 -13.57 0.18 1.46
C SER A 175 -14.05 0.08 0.02
N VAL A 176 -13.78 1.10 -0.79
CA VAL A 176 -14.07 1.10 -2.23
C VAL A 176 -12.80 1.46 -3.00
N ALA A 177 -12.25 0.53 -3.77
CA ALA A 177 -10.97 0.73 -4.45
C ALA A 177 -11.10 0.63 -5.98
N ASN A 178 -10.34 1.45 -6.69
CA ASN A 178 -10.15 1.34 -8.13
C ASN A 178 -8.70 0.92 -8.41
N VAL A 179 -8.51 -0.30 -8.90
CA VAL A 179 -7.21 -0.93 -9.13
C VAL A 179 -7.06 -1.25 -10.62
N ARG A 180 -6.19 -0.50 -11.32
CA ARG A 180 -6.03 -0.60 -12.77
C ARG A 180 -4.61 -0.28 -13.24
N TYR A 181 -4.18 -0.85 -14.36
CA TYR A 181 -2.85 -0.62 -14.94
C TYR A 181 -1.70 -0.90 -13.97
N ASN A 182 -1.84 -1.80 -13.01
CA ASN A 182 -0.73 -2.17 -12.11
C ASN A 182 -0.06 -3.46 -12.60
N ASN A 183 1.24 -3.59 -12.33
CA ASN A 183 1.92 -4.87 -12.32
C ASN A 183 1.96 -5.37 -10.87
N VAL A 184 1.27 -6.48 -10.59
CA VAL A 184 1.25 -7.14 -9.28
C VAL A 184 1.88 -8.51 -9.44
N VAL A 185 3.19 -8.59 -9.29
CA VAL A 185 3.97 -9.76 -9.69
C VAL A 185 4.96 -10.21 -8.63
N ARG A 186 5.22 -11.52 -8.52
CA ARG A 186 6.25 -12.05 -7.61
C ARG A 186 6.07 -11.69 -6.13
N ASN A 187 4.83 -11.45 -5.68
CA ASN A 187 4.52 -11.36 -4.26
C ASN A 187 4.14 -12.75 -3.75
N ALA A 188 4.22 -13.02 -2.45
CA ALA A 188 3.74 -14.31 -1.94
C ALA A 188 2.25 -14.53 -2.28
N LYS A 189 1.43 -13.48 -2.13
CA LYS A 189 0.09 -13.39 -2.71
C LYS A 189 -0.05 -12.07 -3.46
N GLY A 190 -0.59 -12.08 -4.66
CA GLY A 190 -0.76 -10.85 -5.45
C GLY A 190 -1.76 -9.91 -4.78
N ILE A 191 -3.03 -10.31 -4.73
CA ILE A 191 -4.12 -9.54 -4.14
C ILE A 191 -4.87 -10.40 -3.11
N MET A 192 -5.08 -9.84 -1.92
CA MET A 192 -5.90 -10.43 -0.85
C MET A 192 -7.14 -9.58 -0.61
N LEU A 193 -8.30 -10.22 -0.44
CA LEU A 193 -9.57 -9.53 -0.19
C LEU A 193 -10.28 -10.09 1.04
N TYR A 194 -10.63 -9.21 1.96
CA TYR A 194 -11.37 -9.53 3.18
C TYR A 194 -12.66 -8.73 3.25
N ALA A 195 -13.78 -9.39 3.00
CA ALA A 195 -15.13 -8.83 3.11
C ALA A 195 -15.32 -7.47 2.36
N MET A 196 -14.79 -7.38 1.15
CA MET A 196 -14.90 -6.25 0.23
C MET A 196 -16.11 -6.36 -0.70
N GLU A 197 -16.85 -5.26 -0.82
CA GLU A 197 -17.97 -5.13 -1.76
C GLU A 197 -17.62 -4.19 -2.95
N GLY A 198 -16.86 -3.13 -2.69
CA GLY A 198 -16.55 -2.07 -3.65
C GLY A 198 -15.18 -2.22 -4.32
N PHE A 199 -14.81 -3.40 -4.82
CA PHE A 199 -13.50 -3.62 -5.44
C PHE A 199 -13.58 -3.66 -6.96
N ARG A 200 -13.04 -2.63 -7.64
CA ARG A 200 -12.98 -2.59 -9.11
C ARG A 200 -11.56 -2.96 -9.56
N LEU A 201 -11.42 -4.14 -10.15
CA LEU A 201 -10.13 -4.70 -10.58
C LEU A 201 -10.15 -5.02 -12.08
N ARG A 202 -9.46 -4.22 -12.89
CA ARG A 202 -9.38 -4.44 -14.34
C ARG A 202 -8.10 -3.86 -14.92
N GLU A 203 -7.69 -4.34 -16.08
CA GLU A 203 -6.55 -3.79 -16.83
C GLU A 203 -5.23 -3.86 -16.03
N ASN A 204 -5.02 -4.88 -15.21
CA ASN A 204 -3.76 -5.11 -14.50
C ASN A 204 -3.02 -6.35 -15.04
N ASN A 205 -1.72 -6.39 -14.83
CA ASN A 205 -0.89 -7.60 -14.99
C ASN A 205 -0.71 -8.25 -13.62
N ILE A 206 -1.33 -9.40 -13.38
CA ILE A 206 -1.31 -10.13 -12.10
C ILE A 206 -0.78 -11.53 -12.35
N SER A 207 0.50 -11.75 -12.13
CA SER A 207 1.18 -13.00 -12.53
C SER A 207 2.38 -13.32 -11.65
N ASP A 208 2.88 -14.54 -11.74
CA ASP A 208 4.11 -14.99 -11.06
C ASP A 208 4.12 -14.77 -9.54
N ASN A 209 2.95 -14.64 -8.89
CA ASN A 209 2.86 -14.59 -7.43
C ASN A 209 2.98 -16.02 -6.87
N GLU A 210 3.68 -16.19 -5.76
CA GLU A 210 4.19 -17.50 -5.34
C GLU A 210 3.09 -18.49 -4.95
N LYS A 211 2.09 -18.04 -4.18
CA LYS A 211 0.98 -18.87 -3.71
C LYS A 211 -0.26 -18.67 -4.56
N TYR A 212 -0.74 -17.43 -4.63
CA TYR A 212 -1.95 -17.07 -5.37
C TYR A 212 -1.80 -15.69 -6.01
N ASN A 213 -2.30 -15.53 -7.23
CA ASN A 213 -2.51 -14.23 -7.85
C ASN A 213 -3.61 -13.46 -7.11
N ILE A 214 -4.72 -14.13 -6.77
CA ILE A 214 -5.78 -13.56 -5.93
C ILE A 214 -6.23 -14.57 -4.88
N SER A 215 -6.39 -14.12 -3.64
CA SER A 215 -6.91 -14.93 -2.54
C SER A 215 -8.04 -14.18 -1.83
N LEU A 216 -9.24 -14.74 -1.90
CA LEU A 216 -10.38 -14.34 -1.09
C LEU A 216 -10.22 -14.93 0.31
N LEU A 217 -10.46 -14.14 1.35
CA LEU A 217 -10.32 -14.57 2.75
C LEU A 217 -11.68 -14.75 3.40
N GLU A 218 -11.69 -15.39 4.57
CA GLU A 218 -12.90 -15.59 5.38
C GLU A 218 -13.77 -14.32 5.46
N GLY A 219 -15.05 -14.45 5.14
CA GLY A 219 -16.00 -13.34 5.08
C GLY A 219 -16.07 -12.60 3.74
N GLN A 220 -15.22 -12.91 2.76
CA GLN A 220 -15.35 -12.45 1.38
C GLN A 220 -16.41 -13.26 0.64
N ILE A 221 -17.67 -13.07 1.02
CA ILE A 221 -18.82 -13.82 0.49
C ILE A 221 -19.30 -13.31 -0.88
N TRP A 222 -18.90 -12.09 -1.24
CA TRP A 222 -19.29 -11.46 -2.50
C TRP A 222 -18.35 -11.86 -3.61
N ASP A 223 -18.94 -12.13 -4.78
CA ASP A 223 -18.21 -12.35 -6.02
C ASP A 223 -17.37 -11.12 -6.38
N VAL A 224 -16.23 -11.38 -7.02
CA VAL A 224 -15.28 -10.35 -7.40
C VAL A 224 -15.09 -10.39 -8.91
N ASP A 225 -15.45 -9.28 -9.57
CA ASP A 225 -15.18 -9.08 -10.99
C ASP A 225 -13.70 -8.74 -11.19
N ALA A 226 -12.98 -9.67 -11.84
CA ALA A 226 -11.57 -9.57 -12.17
C ALA A 226 -11.34 -9.76 -13.68
N ARG A 227 -12.34 -9.46 -14.50
CA ARG A 227 -12.24 -9.52 -15.96
C ARG A 227 -11.27 -8.48 -16.50
N HIS A 228 -10.79 -8.69 -17.71
CA HIS A 228 -9.87 -7.77 -18.42
C HIS A 228 -8.52 -7.54 -17.71
N ASN A 229 -8.09 -8.44 -16.83
CA ASN A 229 -6.73 -8.50 -16.33
C ASN A 229 -5.91 -9.52 -17.14
N TRP A 230 -4.59 -9.35 -17.19
CA TRP A 230 -3.65 -10.34 -17.70
C TRP A 230 -3.09 -11.19 -16.56
N TRP A 231 -2.98 -12.50 -16.78
CA TRP A 231 -2.63 -13.47 -15.73
C TRP A 231 -1.26 -14.13 -15.91
N GLY A 232 -0.46 -13.67 -16.87
CA GLY A 232 0.83 -14.28 -17.24
C GLY A 232 0.71 -15.43 -18.25
N THR A 233 -0.50 -15.90 -18.53
CA THR A 233 -0.78 -17.02 -19.45
C THR A 233 -2.21 -16.94 -19.96
N MET A 234 -2.49 -17.60 -21.09
CA MET A 234 -3.87 -17.84 -21.58
C MET A 234 -4.45 -19.19 -21.16
N ASP A 235 -3.67 -20.01 -20.46
CA ASP A 235 -4.09 -21.32 -19.95
C ASP A 235 -5.00 -21.16 -18.72
N LYS A 236 -6.31 -21.36 -18.92
CA LYS A 236 -7.34 -21.16 -17.89
C LYS A 236 -7.11 -22.01 -16.63
N GLU A 237 -6.61 -23.23 -16.77
CA GLU A 237 -6.37 -24.11 -15.62
C GLU A 237 -5.20 -23.60 -14.78
N LYS A 238 -4.14 -23.09 -15.43
CA LYS A 238 -3.03 -22.43 -14.72
C LYS A 238 -3.49 -21.17 -13.99
N ILE A 239 -4.34 -20.36 -14.61
CA ILE A 239 -4.92 -19.17 -13.97
C ILE A 239 -5.72 -19.59 -12.74
N LYS A 240 -6.62 -20.56 -12.91
CA LYS A 240 -7.50 -21.08 -11.86
C LYS A 240 -6.72 -21.64 -10.66
N ASN A 241 -5.62 -22.36 -10.90
CA ASN A 241 -4.79 -22.91 -9.82
C ASN A 241 -4.08 -21.83 -8.96
N LEU A 242 -4.03 -20.58 -9.44
CA LEU A 242 -3.46 -19.44 -8.72
C LEU A 242 -4.55 -18.52 -8.14
N ILE A 243 -5.80 -18.98 -8.08
CA ILE A 243 -6.93 -18.28 -7.46
C ILE A 243 -7.40 -19.11 -6.25
N TRP A 244 -7.58 -18.43 -5.12
CA TRP A 244 -8.28 -19.01 -3.96
C TRP A 244 -9.63 -18.31 -3.80
N ASP A 245 -10.71 -19.00 -4.15
CA ASP A 245 -12.08 -18.50 -4.13
C ASP A 245 -13.09 -19.60 -3.74
N LYS A 246 -14.36 -19.45 -4.16
CA LYS A 246 -15.45 -20.41 -3.94
C LYS A 246 -15.10 -21.86 -4.30
N ASP A 247 -14.21 -22.09 -5.27
CA ASP A 247 -13.85 -23.46 -5.68
C ASP A 247 -12.99 -24.18 -4.63
N GLN A 248 -12.31 -23.43 -3.75
CA GLN A 248 -11.53 -23.98 -2.64
C GLN A 248 -12.29 -23.94 -1.31
N ASP A 249 -13.19 -22.97 -1.14
CA ASP A 249 -14.02 -22.80 0.05
C ASP A 249 -15.42 -22.29 -0.33
N GLU A 250 -16.43 -23.14 -0.20
CA GLU A 250 -17.82 -22.84 -0.60
C GLU A 250 -18.43 -21.62 0.10
N ALA A 251 -17.89 -21.22 1.26
CA ALA A 251 -18.33 -20.03 2.01
C ALA A 251 -17.87 -18.72 1.35
N LEU A 252 -16.92 -18.75 0.43
CA LEU A 252 -16.42 -17.58 -0.29
C LEU A 252 -17.27 -17.28 -1.54
N GLY A 253 -17.13 -16.04 -2.00
CA GLY A 253 -17.56 -15.61 -3.33
C GLY A 253 -16.67 -16.20 -4.42
N ARG A 254 -17.12 -16.11 -5.67
CA ARG A 254 -16.39 -16.55 -6.85
C ARG A 254 -15.60 -15.38 -7.45
N LEU A 255 -14.39 -15.65 -7.92
CA LEU A 255 -13.65 -14.71 -8.75
C LEU A 255 -14.06 -14.90 -10.22
N ASP A 256 -14.65 -13.88 -10.82
CA ASP A 256 -14.91 -13.88 -12.27
C ASP A 256 -13.70 -13.32 -13.02
N PHE A 257 -12.88 -14.22 -13.54
CA PHE A 257 -11.75 -13.88 -14.41
C PHE A 257 -12.04 -14.15 -15.90
N SER A 258 -13.31 -14.27 -16.30
CA SER A 258 -13.68 -14.35 -17.72
C SER A 258 -13.19 -13.12 -18.50
N ASP A 259 -13.17 -13.19 -19.83
CA ASP A 259 -12.70 -12.07 -20.69
C ASP A 259 -11.35 -11.47 -20.25
N PHE A 260 -10.45 -12.32 -19.75
CA PHE A 260 -9.09 -11.95 -19.39
C PHE A 260 -8.29 -11.60 -20.65
N ALA A 261 -7.28 -10.74 -20.51
CA ALA A 261 -6.48 -10.26 -21.63
C ALA A 261 -5.70 -11.41 -22.30
N ASP A 262 -5.41 -11.30 -23.60
CA ASP A 262 -4.62 -12.27 -24.36
C ASP A 262 -3.11 -11.98 -24.33
N SER A 263 -2.73 -10.77 -23.93
CA SER A 263 -1.35 -10.33 -23.71
C SER A 263 -1.23 -9.46 -22.46
N PRO A 264 0.01 -9.17 -21.98
CA PRO A 264 0.21 -8.15 -20.96
C PRO A 264 -0.47 -6.83 -21.32
N VAL A 265 -1.12 -6.21 -20.34
CA VAL A 265 -1.73 -4.90 -20.45
C VAL A 265 -0.64 -3.85 -20.65
N GLU A 266 -0.67 -3.18 -21.79
CA GLU A 266 0.27 -2.10 -22.13
C GLU A 266 0.09 -0.89 -21.21
N GLY A 267 1.20 -0.21 -20.89
CA GLY A 267 1.20 0.95 -20.02
C GLY A 267 0.98 0.63 -18.53
N ALA A 268 0.82 -0.64 -18.15
CA ALA A 268 0.75 -1.04 -16.76
C ALA A 268 2.14 -1.06 -16.08
N GLY A 269 2.15 -0.76 -14.78
CA GLY A 269 3.38 -0.64 -13.99
C GLY A 269 3.92 0.79 -13.91
N ALA A 270 4.96 0.97 -13.08
CA ALA A 270 5.62 2.26 -12.94
C ALA A 270 6.45 2.60 -14.18
N LEU A 271 6.51 3.88 -14.53
CA LEU A 271 7.38 4.36 -15.61
C LEU A 271 8.84 4.18 -15.17
N GLN A 272 9.66 3.57 -16.03
CA GLN A 272 11.12 3.45 -15.83
C GLN A 272 11.81 4.80 -16.02
#